data_AF-A0ABC9GQE2-F1
#
_entry.id   AF-A0ABC9GQE2-F1
#
_cell.length_a   1.000
_cell.length_b   1.000
_cell.length_c   1.000
_cell.angle_alpha   90.00
_cell.angle_beta   90.00
_cell.angle_gamma   90.00
#
_symmetry.space_group_name_H-M   'P 1'
#
loop_
_entity.id
_entity.type
_entity.pdbx_description
1 polymer ?
#
loop_
_entity_poly.entity_id
_entity_poly.type
_entity_poly.pdbx_seq_one_letter_code
_entity_poly.pdbx_strand_id
1 'polypeptide(L)'
;MVIMVTVDGLDYEKINPIKYVPAFVDGDFVVSDSLAIILYLEDKYPQWPLLPQDLKKKAINLQIANIVCSSIQPLQCYAVIGLVDGKLGSDESLQIVRRYIDKGFRAIEKLLEGCDSKYATGDEIQLADVFLAPQIHAGVTRFQIDMSNYPLLDRFYKAYMEIPAFQAAVPEKQPDAPSPWI
;
A
#
# COMPACT_ATOMS: atom_id res chain seq x y z
N MET A 1 0.91 -3.75 8.98
CA MET A 1 1.62 -3.06 10.07
C MET A 1 3.11 -3.32 9.88
N VAL A 2 3.77 -2.47 9.11
CA VAL A 2 5.23 -2.47 8.98
C VAL A 2 5.71 -1.36 9.89
N ILE A 3 6.51 -1.73 10.89
CA ILE A 3 7.13 -0.81 11.82
C ILE A 3 7.96 0.18 11.00
N MET A 4 7.54 1.44 11.00
CA MET A 4 8.32 2.56 10.48
C MET A 4 9.34 2.90 11.55
N VAL A 5 10.57 2.42 11.41
CA VAL A 5 11.68 2.97 12.20
C VAL A 5 12.13 4.24 11.48
N THR A 6 11.56 5.38 11.83
CA THR A 6 12.25 6.66 11.68
C THR A 6 13.25 6.74 12.83
N VAL A 7 14.48 6.29 12.60
CA VAL A 7 15.57 6.68 13.49
C VAL A 7 15.87 8.15 13.19
N ASP A 8 15.46 9.05 14.08
CA ASP A 8 16.01 10.39 14.11
C ASP A 8 17.50 10.29 14.40
N GLY A 9 18.32 10.95 13.59
CA GLY A 9 19.78 10.97 13.74
C GLY A 9 20.53 10.24 12.62
N LEU A 10 21.74 10.74 12.35
CA LEU A 10 22.66 10.25 11.32
C LEU A 10 22.94 8.74 11.49
N ASP A 11 22.16 7.88 10.79
CA ASP A 11 22.65 6.96 9.74
C ASP A 11 21.56 6.00 9.19
N TYR A 12 20.36 6.51 8.83
CA TYR A 12 19.38 5.65 8.15
C TYR A 12 19.90 5.11 6.81
N GLU A 13 20.88 5.78 6.21
CA GLU A 13 21.58 5.33 5.00
C GLU A 13 22.23 3.95 5.17
N LYS A 14 22.79 3.66 6.36
CA LYS A 14 23.29 2.32 6.69
C LYS A 14 22.19 1.25 6.74
N ILE A 15 20.94 1.62 6.99
CA ILE A 15 19.79 0.70 7.06
C ILE A 15 19.20 0.51 5.66
N ASN A 16 18.87 1.61 4.99
CA ASN A 16 18.42 1.62 3.61
C ASN A 16 19.20 2.70 2.82
N PRO A 17 20.11 2.33 1.92
CA PRO A 17 20.90 3.29 1.12
C PRO A 17 20.04 4.23 0.26
N ILE A 18 18.82 3.81 -0.12
CA ILE A 18 17.88 4.64 -0.89
C ILE A 18 17.19 5.68 0.02
N LYS A 19 17.29 5.53 1.34
CA LYS A 19 16.69 6.40 2.37
C LYS A 19 15.16 6.47 2.30
N TYR A 20 14.53 5.44 1.73
CA TYR A 20 13.09 5.26 1.75
C TYR A 20 12.66 4.34 2.88
N VAL A 21 11.49 4.62 3.41
CA VAL A 21 10.78 3.72 4.31
C VAL A 21 9.81 2.85 3.48
N PRO A 22 9.51 1.61 3.92
CA PRO A 22 9.96 0.98 5.16
C PRO A 22 11.28 0.18 5.03
N ALA A 23 11.88 -0.10 6.19
CA ALA A 23 12.89 -1.13 6.39
C ALA A 23 12.48 -2.02 7.57
N PHE A 24 12.67 -3.32 7.45
CA PHE A 24 12.38 -4.33 8.47
C PHE A 24 13.69 -4.94 8.96
N VAL A 25 13.89 -4.91 10.29
CA VAL A 25 15.07 -5.48 10.95
C VAL A 25 14.64 -6.75 11.67
N ASP A 26 15.33 -7.85 11.40
CA ASP A 26 15.12 -9.15 12.01
C ASP A 26 16.46 -9.73 12.49
N GLY A 27 16.77 -9.50 13.77
CA GLY A 27 18.09 -9.83 14.30
C GLY A 27 19.18 -9.00 13.63
N ASP A 28 20.12 -9.66 12.97
CA ASP A 28 21.22 -9.06 12.20
C ASP A 28 20.88 -8.87 10.70
N PHE A 29 19.69 -9.32 10.27
CA PHE A 29 19.24 -9.20 8.89
C PHE A 29 18.33 -7.98 8.70
N VAL A 30 18.50 -7.27 7.58
CA VAL A 30 17.69 -6.11 7.21
C VAL A 30 17.14 -6.31 5.81
N VAL A 31 15.82 -6.12 5.67
CA VAL A 31 15.13 -6.07 4.38
C VAL A 31 14.44 -4.74 4.25
N SER A 32 14.77 -3.99 3.20
CA SER A 32 13.99 -2.83 2.75
C SER A 32 13.17 -3.21 1.52
N ASP A 33 12.18 -2.39 1.17
CA ASP A 33 11.14 -2.64 0.14
C ASP A 33 9.94 -3.44 0.67
N SER A 34 8.74 -2.86 0.54
CA SER A 34 7.53 -3.41 1.14
C SER A 34 7.12 -4.77 0.56
N LEU A 35 7.33 -5.01 -0.74
CA LEU A 35 7.01 -6.31 -1.35
C LEU A 35 8.04 -7.36 -0.92
N ALA A 36 9.32 -7.01 -0.91
CA ALA A 36 10.36 -7.92 -0.40
C ALA A 36 10.14 -8.29 1.07
N ILE A 37 9.79 -7.32 1.92
CA ILE A 37 9.47 -7.53 3.33
C ILE A 37 8.28 -8.49 3.47
N ILE A 38 7.18 -8.29 2.74
CA ILE A 38 6.00 -9.14 2.88
C ILE A 38 6.28 -10.57 2.38
N LEU A 39 7.02 -10.74 1.28
CA LEU A 39 7.41 -12.07 0.80
C LEU A 39 8.38 -12.79 1.76
N TYR A 40 9.27 -12.04 2.42
CA TYR A 40 10.11 -12.58 3.48
C TYR A 40 9.27 -13.08 4.67
N LEU A 41 8.26 -12.31 5.07
CA LEU A 41 7.34 -12.70 6.16
C LEU A 41 6.45 -13.89 5.78
N GLU A 42 6.03 -13.99 4.52
CA GLU A 42 5.30 -15.15 3.98
C GLU A 42 6.10 -16.44 4.18
N ASP A 43 7.39 -16.44 3.81
CA ASP A 43 8.25 -17.61 3.95
C ASP A 43 8.63 -17.89 5.42
N LYS A 44 8.81 -16.83 6.22
CA LYS A 44 9.20 -16.95 7.64
C LYS A 44 8.07 -17.44 8.54
N TYR A 45 6.82 -17.10 8.23
CA TYR A 45 5.65 -17.43 9.04
C TYR A 45 4.59 -18.20 8.23
N PRO A 46 4.88 -19.43 7.78
CA PRO A 46 4.02 -20.20 6.87
C PRO A 46 2.66 -20.58 7.48
N GLN A 47 2.49 -20.43 8.80
CA GLN A 47 1.22 -20.66 9.49
C GLN A 47 0.20 -19.52 9.28
N TRP A 48 0.63 -18.37 8.74
CA TRP A 48 -0.21 -17.21 8.45
C TRP A 48 -0.08 -16.78 6.97
N PRO A 49 -0.46 -17.64 6.00
CA PRO A 49 -0.19 -17.40 4.60
C PRO A 49 -0.99 -16.22 4.05
N LEU A 50 -0.32 -15.34 3.32
CA LEU A 50 -0.88 -14.27 2.52
C LEU A 50 -0.95 -14.63 1.03
N LEU A 51 -0.30 -15.71 0.60
CA LEU A 51 -0.39 -16.19 -0.78
C LEU A 51 -1.21 -17.48 -0.89
N PRO A 52 -2.17 -17.54 -1.82
CA PRO A 52 -2.90 -18.78 -2.08
C PRO A 52 -1.99 -19.83 -2.72
N GLN A 53 -2.31 -21.10 -2.48
CA GLN A 53 -1.65 -22.24 -3.15
C GLN A 53 -2.04 -22.34 -4.63
N ASP A 54 -3.23 -21.87 -5.01
CA ASP A 54 -3.63 -21.81 -6.41
C ASP A 54 -2.74 -20.86 -7.21
N LEU A 55 -2.10 -21.40 -8.26
CA LEU A 55 -1.12 -20.67 -9.06
C LEU A 55 -1.69 -19.41 -9.71
N LYS A 56 -2.94 -19.45 -10.20
CA LYS A 56 -3.55 -18.31 -10.87
C LYS A 56 -3.87 -17.21 -9.87
N LYS A 57 -4.48 -17.56 -8.73
CA LYS A 57 -4.75 -16.60 -7.66
C LYS A 57 -3.46 -16.00 -7.09
N LYS A 58 -2.39 -16.80 -6.98
CA LYS A 58 -1.07 -16.32 -6.55
C LYS A 58 -0.51 -15.30 -7.53
N ALA A 59 -0.62 -15.56 -8.84
CA ALA A 59 -0.20 -14.63 -9.87
C ALA A 59 -1.01 -13.32 -9.84
N ILE A 60 -2.33 -13.38 -9.65
CA ILE A 60 -3.18 -12.18 -9.51
C ILE A 60 -2.80 -11.37 -8.27
N ASN A 61 -2.53 -12.03 -7.14
CA ASN A 61 -2.06 -11.37 -5.92
C ASN A 61 -0.79 -10.56 -6.15
N LEU A 62 0.22 -11.20 -6.75
CA LEU A 62 1.49 -10.56 -7.09
C LEU A 62 1.31 -9.43 -8.11
N GLN A 63 0.42 -9.63 -9.10
CA GLN A 63 0.12 -8.62 -10.11
C GLN A 63 -0.49 -7.37 -9.49
N ILE A 64 -1.48 -7.51 -8.61
CA ILE A 64 -2.12 -6.38 -7.91
C ILE A 64 -1.11 -5.67 -7.01
N ALA A 65 -0.35 -6.42 -6.20
CA ALA A 65 0.70 -5.86 -5.36
C ALA A 65 1.72 -5.05 -6.19
N ASN A 66 2.13 -5.57 -7.34
CA ASN A 66 3.06 -4.88 -8.24
C ASN A 66 2.45 -3.66 -8.95
N ILE A 67 1.16 -3.68 -9.30
CA ILE A 67 0.48 -2.48 -9.84
C ILE A 67 0.56 -1.36 -8.80
N VAL A 68 0.27 -1.65 -7.53
CA VAL A 68 0.37 -0.68 -6.44
C VAL A 68 1.82 -0.22 -6.26
N CYS A 69 2.77 -1.15 -6.10
CA CYS A 69 4.16 -0.84 -5.74
C CYS A 69 4.97 -0.19 -6.85
N SER A 70 4.66 -0.48 -8.12
CA SER A 70 5.51 -0.06 -9.25
C SER A 70 4.83 0.96 -10.16
N SER A 71 3.49 0.96 -10.22
CA SER A 71 2.74 1.79 -11.17
C SER A 71 1.91 2.90 -10.54
N ILE A 72 1.62 2.82 -9.23
CA ILE A 72 0.87 3.85 -8.50
C ILE A 72 1.80 4.58 -7.52
N GLN A 73 2.27 3.86 -6.49
CA GLN A 73 2.91 4.47 -5.32
C GLN A 73 4.17 5.29 -5.66
N PRO A 74 5.09 4.86 -6.54
CA PRO A 74 6.30 5.62 -6.82
C PRO A 74 6.01 6.93 -7.57
N LEU A 75 5.03 6.91 -8.48
CA LEU A 75 4.66 8.06 -9.29
C LEU A 75 3.85 9.08 -8.47
N GLN A 76 3.01 8.58 -7.55
CA GLN A 76 2.40 9.40 -6.51
C GLN A 76 3.47 10.04 -5.61
N CYS A 77 4.45 9.27 -5.15
CA CYS A 77 5.53 9.76 -4.29
C CYS A 77 6.37 10.83 -4.98
N TYR A 78 6.72 10.64 -6.25
CA TYR A 78 7.42 11.64 -7.05
C TYR A 78 6.70 12.99 -7.07
N ALA A 79 5.38 12.98 -7.29
CA ALA A 79 4.58 14.21 -7.31
C ALA A 79 4.54 14.88 -5.94
N VAL A 80 4.45 14.11 -4.85
CA VAL A 80 4.47 14.63 -3.47
C VAL A 80 5.84 15.23 -3.14
N ILE A 81 6.94 14.56 -3.50
CA ILE A 81 8.29 15.09 -3.33
C ILE A 81 8.47 16.37 -4.13
N GLY A 82 8.00 16.39 -5.39
CA GLY A 82 8.05 17.60 -6.22
C GLY A 82 7.31 18.78 -5.62
N LEU A 83 6.20 18.54 -4.91
CA LEU A 83 5.48 19.58 -4.14
C LEU A 83 6.30 20.07 -2.95
N VAL A 84 6.86 19.16 -2.14
CA VAL A 84 7.66 19.49 -0.96
C VAL A 84 8.95 20.25 -1.35
N ASP A 85 9.57 19.88 -2.46
CA ASP A 85 10.77 20.54 -3.00
C ASP A 85 10.46 21.89 -3.70
N GLY A 86 9.19 22.28 -3.80
CA GLY A 86 8.77 23.51 -4.50
C GLY A 86 8.92 23.46 -6.03
N LYS A 87 9.11 22.28 -6.62
CA LYS A 87 9.23 22.07 -8.08
C LYS A 87 7.87 21.98 -8.79
N LEU A 88 6.82 21.61 -8.06
CA LEU A 88 5.45 21.49 -8.55
C LEU A 88 4.51 22.32 -7.68
N GLY A 89 3.48 22.88 -8.31
CA GLY A 89 2.36 23.48 -7.57
C GLY A 89 1.48 22.41 -6.90
N SER A 90 0.71 22.81 -5.87
CA SER A 90 -0.21 21.91 -5.17
C SER A 90 -1.21 21.25 -6.12
N ASP A 91 -1.84 22.03 -7.01
CA ASP A 91 -2.84 21.52 -7.96
C ASP A 91 -2.21 20.57 -8.99
N GLU A 92 -1.02 20.90 -9.48
CA GLU A 92 -0.29 20.07 -10.44
C GLU A 92 0.12 18.73 -9.82
N SER A 93 0.70 18.75 -8.63
CA SER A 93 1.06 17.56 -7.88
C SER A 93 -0.17 16.66 -7.64
N LEU A 94 -1.27 17.24 -7.18
CA LEU A 94 -2.50 16.51 -6.91
C LEU A 94 -3.11 15.91 -8.20
N GLN A 95 -3.06 16.61 -9.33
CA GLN A 95 -3.51 16.07 -10.62
C GLN A 95 -2.67 14.88 -11.07
N ILE A 96 -1.34 14.96 -10.91
CA ILE A 96 -0.43 13.86 -11.25
C ILE A 96 -0.73 12.64 -10.36
N VAL A 97 -0.86 12.84 -9.04
CA VAL A 97 -1.22 11.76 -8.10
C VAL A 97 -2.53 11.11 -8.52
N ARG A 98 -3.59 11.90 -8.71
CA ARG A 98 -4.92 11.39 -9.08
C ARG A 98 -4.90 10.62 -10.39
N ARG A 99 -4.13 11.08 -11.38
CA ARG A 99 -3.97 10.38 -12.67
C ARG A 99 -3.39 8.98 -12.51
N TYR A 100 -2.34 8.82 -11.71
CA TYR A 100 -1.70 7.52 -11.55
C TYR A 100 -2.51 6.58 -10.66
N ILE A 101 -3.19 7.10 -9.64
CA ILE A 101 -4.16 6.32 -8.88
C ILE A 101 -5.31 5.85 -9.77
N ASP A 102 -5.94 6.73 -10.57
CA ASP A 102 -7.05 6.36 -11.48
C ASP A 102 -6.61 5.27 -12.46
N LYS A 103 -5.45 5.45 -13.10
CA LYS A 103 -4.93 4.46 -14.05
C LYS A 103 -4.73 3.09 -13.41
N GLY A 104 -4.16 3.04 -12.21
CA GLY A 104 -3.93 1.79 -11.48
C GLY A 104 -5.22 1.15 -10.97
N PHE A 105 -6.14 1.95 -10.43
CA PHE A 105 -7.42 1.46 -9.93
C PHE A 105 -8.30 0.90 -11.05
N ARG A 106 -8.37 1.57 -12.22
CA ARG A 106 -9.06 1.02 -13.40
C ARG A 106 -8.47 -0.31 -13.85
N ALA A 107 -7.14 -0.44 -13.82
CA ALA A 107 -6.49 -1.70 -14.20
C ALA A 107 -6.84 -2.83 -13.23
N ILE A 108 -6.87 -2.56 -11.93
CA ILE A 108 -7.22 -3.55 -10.90
C ILE A 108 -8.71 -3.90 -10.96
N GLU A 109 -9.61 -2.92 -11.09
CA GLU A 109 -11.05 -3.14 -11.32
C GLU A 109 -11.28 -4.06 -12.51
N LYS A 110 -10.60 -3.80 -13.64
CA LYS A 110 -10.73 -4.64 -14.82
C LYS A 110 -10.15 -6.04 -14.61
N LEU A 111 -9.05 -6.16 -13.87
CA LEU A 111 -8.42 -7.44 -13.54
C LEU A 111 -9.33 -8.32 -12.67
N LEU A 112 -10.13 -7.69 -11.80
CA LEU A 112 -11.04 -8.35 -10.87
C LEU A 112 -12.50 -8.34 -11.35
N GLU A 113 -12.75 -8.05 -12.63
CA GLU A 113 -14.10 -8.05 -13.19
C GLU A 113 -14.79 -9.40 -12.97
N GLY A 114 -16.00 -9.35 -12.38
CA GLY A 114 -16.75 -10.55 -12.00
C GLY A 114 -16.35 -11.18 -10.66
N CYS A 115 -15.44 -10.56 -9.90
CA CYS A 115 -15.12 -10.99 -8.54
C CYS A 115 -16.34 -10.83 -7.61
N ASP A 116 -16.80 -11.94 -7.06
CA ASP A 116 -17.92 -12.03 -6.10
C ASP A 116 -17.45 -12.38 -4.67
N SER A 117 -16.18 -12.75 -4.49
CA SER A 117 -15.60 -13.10 -3.19
C SER A 117 -15.51 -11.91 -2.23
N LYS A 118 -15.36 -12.16 -0.93
CA LYS A 118 -15.31 -11.12 0.10
C LYS A 118 -14.13 -10.14 -0.06
N TYR A 119 -12.97 -10.66 -0.45
CA TYR A 119 -11.72 -9.93 -0.67
C TYR A 119 -11.20 -10.15 -2.10
N ALA A 120 -10.04 -9.56 -2.44
CA ALA A 120 -9.58 -9.44 -3.82
C ALA A 120 -9.51 -10.79 -4.58
N THR A 121 -9.10 -11.87 -3.91
CA THR A 121 -8.87 -13.19 -4.54
C THR A 121 -9.52 -14.36 -3.81
N GLY A 122 -10.42 -14.08 -2.86
CA GLY A 122 -11.12 -15.09 -2.07
C GLY A 122 -11.78 -14.51 -0.82
N ASP A 123 -12.07 -15.37 0.15
CA ASP A 123 -12.75 -14.99 1.39
C ASP A 123 -11.80 -14.81 2.59
N GLU A 124 -10.49 -14.91 2.33
CA GLU A 124 -9.43 -14.63 3.28
C GLU A 124 -8.58 -13.44 2.79
N ILE A 125 -7.97 -12.71 3.73
CA ILE A 125 -7.04 -11.62 3.41
C ILE A 125 -5.76 -12.20 2.82
N GLN A 126 -5.39 -11.71 1.65
CA GLN A 126 -4.20 -12.13 0.92
C GLN A 126 -3.32 -10.93 0.55
N LEU A 127 -2.19 -11.20 -0.08
CA LEU A 127 -1.18 -10.20 -0.45
C LEU A 127 -1.79 -8.99 -1.16
N ALA A 128 -2.70 -9.21 -2.12
CA ALA A 128 -3.39 -8.13 -2.83
C ALA A 128 -4.07 -7.16 -1.86
N ASP A 129 -4.81 -7.68 -0.88
CA ASP A 129 -5.55 -6.89 0.10
C ASP A 129 -4.62 -6.06 1.00
N VAL A 130 -3.45 -6.61 1.36
CA VAL A 130 -2.43 -5.92 2.17
C VAL A 130 -1.87 -4.69 1.44
N PHE A 131 -1.80 -4.72 0.11
CA PHE A 131 -1.38 -3.57 -0.70
C PHE A 131 -2.54 -2.64 -1.08
N LEU A 132 -3.73 -3.19 -1.32
CA LEU A 132 -4.92 -2.40 -1.66
C LEU A 132 -5.40 -1.56 -0.49
N ALA A 133 -5.47 -2.12 0.72
CA ALA A 133 -5.99 -1.42 1.89
C ALA A 133 -5.33 -0.05 2.13
N PRO A 134 -3.99 0.07 2.24
CA PRO A 134 -3.35 1.38 2.44
C PRO A 134 -3.45 2.29 1.20
N GLN A 135 -3.39 1.74 -0.02
CA GLN A 135 -3.47 2.55 -1.23
C GLN A 135 -4.87 3.17 -1.43
N ILE A 136 -5.94 2.40 -1.16
CA ILE A 136 -7.31 2.91 -1.23
C ILE A 136 -7.56 3.90 -0.10
N HIS A 137 -7.12 3.58 1.11
CA HIS A 137 -7.23 4.49 2.25
C HIS A 137 -6.61 5.86 1.93
N ALA A 138 -5.36 5.89 1.45
CA ALA A 138 -4.71 7.13 1.05
C ALA A 138 -5.43 7.83 -0.12
N GLY A 139 -5.94 7.06 -1.09
CA GLY A 139 -6.78 7.59 -2.17
C GLY A 139 -7.99 8.37 -1.65
N VAL A 140 -8.70 7.81 -0.68
CA VAL A 140 -9.89 8.43 -0.05
C VAL A 140 -9.52 9.60 0.84
N THR A 141 -8.62 9.39 1.81
CA THR A 141 -8.38 10.37 2.89
C THR A 141 -7.43 11.49 2.50
N ARG A 142 -6.46 11.23 1.62
CA ARG A 142 -5.39 12.20 1.29
C ARG A 142 -5.57 12.82 -0.09
N PHE A 143 -6.02 12.03 -1.06
CA PHE A 143 -6.08 12.48 -2.46
C PHE A 143 -7.50 12.72 -2.98
N GLN A 144 -8.51 12.48 -2.14
CA GLN A 144 -9.93 12.71 -2.42
C GLN A 144 -10.38 12.04 -3.74
N ILE A 145 -9.99 10.80 -3.93
CA ILE A 145 -10.41 9.97 -5.06
C ILE A 145 -11.88 9.62 -4.90
N ASP A 146 -12.67 9.86 -5.94
CA ASP A 146 -14.07 9.42 -6.00
C ASP A 146 -14.14 7.92 -6.26
N MET A 147 -14.41 7.17 -5.19
CA MET A 147 -14.49 5.71 -5.18
C MET A 147 -15.71 5.16 -5.90
N SER A 148 -16.71 5.99 -6.25
CA SER A 148 -17.85 5.52 -7.04
C SER A 148 -17.46 5.03 -8.44
N ASN A 149 -16.28 5.44 -8.93
CA ASN A 149 -15.69 4.96 -10.17
C ASN A 149 -15.05 3.55 -10.07
N TYR A 150 -14.92 3.01 -8.85
CA TYR A 150 -14.23 1.75 -8.55
C TYR A 150 -15.06 0.91 -7.55
N PRO A 151 -16.19 0.33 -8.01
CA PRO A 151 -17.14 -0.33 -7.11
C PRO A 151 -16.59 -1.57 -6.40
N LEU A 152 -15.69 -2.35 -7.02
CA LEU A 152 -15.05 -3.48 -6.35
C LEU A 152 -14.07 -2.99 -5.28
N LEU A 153 -13.23 -2.01 -5.61
CA LEU A 153 -12.26 -1.45 -4.68
C LEU A 153 -12.94 -0.76 -3.49
N ASP A 154 -14.04 -0.03 -3.74
CA ASP A 154 -14.85 0.57 -2.67
C ASP A 154 -15.45 -0.51 -1.75
N ARG A 155 -15.98 -1.60 -2.32
CA ARG A 155 -16.48 -2.74 -1.54
C ARG A 155 -15.38 -3.37 -0.69
N PHE A 156 -14.21 -3.63 -1.27
CA PHE A 156 -13.09 -4.18 -0.54
C PHE A 156 -12.63 -3.26 0.57
N TYR A 157 -12.52 -1.95 0.32
CA TYR A 157 -12.12 -0.99 1.33
C TYR A 157 -13.07 -0.97 2.53
N LYS A 158 -14.39 -1.01 2.30
CA LYS A 158 -15.38 -1.16 3.37
C LYS A 158 -15.14 -2.44 4.18
N ALA A 159 -14.92 -3.57 3.51
CA ALA A 159 -14.62 -4.85 4.17
C ALA A 159 -13.28 -4.81 4.94
N TYR A 160 -12.26 -4.11 4.44
CA TYR A 160 -10.98 -3.94 5.13
C TYR A 160 -11.14 -3.10 6.40
N MET A 161 -11.96 -2.06 6.35
CA MET A 161 -12.21 -1.18 7.50
C MET A 161 -13.02 -1.85 8.61
N GLU A 162 -13.56 -3.05 8.40
CA GLU A 162 -14.14 -3.89 9.46
C GLU A 162 -13.10 -4.72 10.21
N ILE A 163 -11.87 -4.83 9.69
CA ILE A 163 -10.82 -5.70 10.24
C ILE A 163 -10.00 -4.93 11.29
N PRO A 164 -9.93 -5.40 12.55
CA PRO A 164 -9.20 -4.71 13.61
C PRO A 164 -7.72 -4.45 13.27
N ALA A 165 -7.06 -5.39 12.59
CA ALA A 165 -5.66 -5.25 12.18
C ALA A 165 -5.44 -4.09 11.20
N PHE A 166 -6.36 -3.88 10.24
CA PHE A 166 -6.27 -2.73 9.34
C PHE A 166 -6.65 -1.43 10.04
N GLN A 167 -7.69 -1.44 10.88
CA GLN A 167 -8.06 -0.28 11.68
C GLN A 167 -6.96 0.20 12.62
N ALA A 168 -6.14 -0.72 13.14
CA ALA A 168 -4.99 -0.40 14.00
C ALA A 168 -3.78 0.10 13.20
N ALA A 169 -3.68 -0.25 11.93
CA ALA A 169 -2.57 0.09 11.04
C ALA A 169 -2.80 1.38 10.24
N VAL A 170 -3.95 2.06 10.39
CA VAL A 170 -4.20 3.33 9.69
C VAL A 170 -3.24 4.42 10.17
N PRO A 171 -2.81 5.35 9.29
CA PRO A 171 -1.84 6.39 9.64
C PRO A 171 -2.23 7.23 10.86
N GLU A 172 -3.52 7.54 11.04
CA GLU A 172 -4.03 8.38 12.14
C GLU A 172 -3.82 7.77 13.53
N LYS A 173 -3.58 6.46 13.61
CA LYS A 173 -3.41 5.72 14.87
C LYS A 173 -1.97 5.35 15.16
N GLN A 174 -1.03 5.79 14.33
CA GLN A 174 0.39 5.50 14.56
C GLN A 174 0.98 6.50 15.57
N PRO A 175 2.00 6.09 16.36
CA PRO A 175 2.59 6.95 17.39
C PRO A 175 3.18 8.28 16.86
N ASP A 176 3.55 8.32 15.58
CA ASP A 176 4.12 9.45 14.86
C ASP A 176 3.09 10.28 14.09
N ALA A 177 1.79 9.99 14.23
CA ALA A 177 0.73 10.76 13.58
C ALA A 177 0.73 12.23 14.08
N PRO A 178 0.79 13.23 13.17
CA PRO A 178 0.72 14.63 13.56
C PRO A 178 -0.62 14.98 14.20
N SER A 179 -0.61 15.94 15.13
CA SER A 179 -1.79 16.50 15.78
C SER A 179 -1.89 18.01 15.50
N PRO A 180 -2.99 18.52 14.89
CA PRO A 180 -4.13 17.78 14.37
C PRO A 180 -3.77 17.00 13.09
N TRP A 181 -4.52 15.93 12.84
CA TRP A 181 -4.45 15.21 11.57
C TRP A 181 -5.03 16.10 10.45
N ILE A 182 -4.24 16.35 9.41
CA ILE A 182 -4.57 17.19 8.24
C ILE A 182 -4.82 16.36 6.99
#